data_AF-A0A3D4CR16-F1
#
_entry.id   AF-A0A3D4CR16-F1
#
_cell.length_a   1.000
_cell.length_b   1.000
_cell.length_c   1.000
_cell.angle_alpha   90.00
_cell.angle_beta   90.00
_cell.angle_gamma   90.00
#
_symmetry.space_group_name_H-M   'P 1'
#
loop_
_entity.id
_entity.type
_entity.pdbx_description
1 polymer ?
#
loop_
_entity_poly.entity_id
_entity_poly.type
_entity_poly.pdbx_seq_one_letter_code
_entity_poly.pdbx_strand_id
1 'polypeptide(L)'
;MRKLVDRSQFIAVFLSCFCSVGLKADTIPLIGPPVEARTVFPFSVGQVVHPVVAKLPTPDFVDEIVSIPMAISSGSPLASRHVLQGLAHIQAAWDFEAYRHFCEALKLDPDCLMAYWGIGLALAAPNNEFTQQRQVAVMRMIELIDATREVQGKQVPIATKMEQQYALAL
;
A
#
# COMPACT_ATOMS: atom_id res chain seq x y z
N MET A 1 29.96 66.46 48.18
CA MET A 1 29.76 65.24 48.98
C MET A 1 29.56 64.06 48.04
N ARG A 2 30.36 62.98 48.22
CA ARG A 2 30.13 61.56 47.86
C ARG A 2 29.97 61.21 46.36
N LYS A 3 30.99 60.63 45.70
CA LYS A 3 31.56 59.25 45.71
C LYS A 3 30.84 58.27 44.74
N LEU A 4 31.59 57.97 43.67
CA LEU A 4 31.77 56.73 42.89
C LEU A 4 30.86 55.49 43.11
N VAL A 5 30.30 55.00 41.99
CA VAL A 5 30.29 53.63 41.39
C VAL A 5 30.37 52.40 42.32
N ASP A 6 29.46 51.42 42.15
CA ASP A 6 29.87 50.01 41.92
C ASP A 6 28.80 49.14 41.21
N ARG A 7 29.28 48.30 40.29
CA ARG A 7 28.62 47.16 39.64
C ARG A 7 28.62 45.97 40.61
N SER A 8 27.74 44.99 40.40
CA SER A 8 27.82 43.64 40.99
C SER A 8 27.18 43.43 42.37
N GLN A 9 25.86 43.26 42.37
CA GLN A 9 25.11 42.40 43.30
C GLN A 9 24.14 41.61 42.39
N PHE A 10 24.53 40.54 41.70
CA PHE A 10 24.77 39.19 42.22
C PHE A 10 23.78 38.74 43.29
N ILE A 11 23.12 37.62 42.97
CA ILE A 11 22.52 36.61 43.85
C ILE A 11 20.99 36.67 44.01
N ALA A 12 20.36 35.90 43.13
CA ALA A 12 19.42 34.83 43.46
C ALA A 12 18.25 35.15 44.39
N VAL A 13 17.13 35.58 43.81
CA VAL A 13 15.81 35.32 44.37
C VAL A 13 14.86 35.07 43.21
N PHE A 14 14.48 33.81 43.01
CA PHE A 14 13.11 33.35 42.69
C PHE A 14 13.15 31.83 42.53
N LEU A 15 13.59 31.18 43.62
CA LEU A 15 13.43 29.75 43.86
C LEU A 15 12.07 29.57 44.56
N SER A 16 10.96 29.48 43.82
CA SER A 16 9.70 28.94 44.35
C SER A 16 8.65 28.86 43.25
N CYS A 17 8.60 27.71 42.56
CA CYS A 17 7.37 26.92 42.37
C CYS A 17 7.68 25.73 41.44
N PHE A 18 8.64 24.88 41.81
CA PHE A 18 8.65 23.52 41.30
C PHE A 18 7.82 22.68 42.28
N CYS A 19 6.50 22.72 42.11
CA CYS A 19 5.67 21.63 42.59
C CYS A 19 6.15 20.38 41.84
N SER A 20 6.76 19.45 42.58
CA SER A 20 7.04 18.11 42.12
C SER A 20 5.72 17.40 41.83
N VAL A 21 5.21 17.56 40.61
CA VAL A 21 4.30 16.56 40.05
C VAL A 21 5.15 15.30 39.92
N GLY A 22 5.07 14.43 40.93
CA GLY A 22 5.63 13.10 40.86
C GLY A 22 4.94 12.36 39.72
N LEU A 23 5.55 12.35 38.53
CA LEU A 23 5.21 11.34 37.53
C LEU A 23 5.53 10.00 38.19
N LYS A 24 4.47 9.24 38.53
CA LYS A 24 4.65 7.82 38.75
C LYS A 24 5.26 7.26 37.47
N ALA A 25 6.41 6.59 37.62
CA ALA A 25 6.97 5.79 36.55
C ALA A 25 6.05 4.57 36.38
N ASP A 26 4.91 4.79 35.74
CA ASP A 26 4.07 3.71 35.26
C ASP A 26 4.88 3.04 34.14
N THR A 27 5.41 1.86 34.44
CA THR A 27 6.14 1.05 33.46
C THR A 27 5.18 0.74 32.32
N ILE A 28 5.31 1.44 31.20
CA ILE A 28 4.64 1.06 29.97
C ILE A 28 5.11 -0.37 29.64
N PRO A 29 4.20 -1.36 29.60
CA PRO A 29 4.60 -2.71 29.27
C PRO A 29 5.21 -2.70 27.86
N LEU A 30 6.41 -3.26 27.70
CA LEU A 30 7.08 -3.40 26.40
C LEU A 30 6.28 -4.32 25.44
N ILE A 31 5.36 -5.11 25.99
CA ILE A 31 4.39 -5.93 25.26
C ILE A 31 3.04 -5.24 25.38
N GLY A 32 2.48 -4.83 24.24
CA GLY A 32 1.10 -4.38 24.15
C GLY A 32 0.11 -5.49 24.54
N PRO A 33 -1.17 -5.16 24.76
CA PRO A 33 -2.20 -6.18 24.95
C PRO A 33 -2.16 -7.19 23.79
N PRO A 34 -2.49 -8.47 24.04
CA PRO A 34 -2.56 -9.48 22.99
C PRO A 34 -3.41 -8.94 21.84
N VAL A 35 -2.83 -8.87 20.64
CA VAL A 35 -3.57 -8.50 19.45
C VAL A 35 -4.58 -9.63 19.24
N GLU A 36 -5.86 -9.36 19.52
CA GLU A 36 -6.92 -10.31 19.18
C GLU A 36 -6.78 -10.69 17.71
N ALA A 37 -6.77 -11.99 17.44
CA ALA A 37 -6.66 -12.51 16.09
C ALA A 37 -7.83 -11.96 15.28
N ARG A 38 -7.55 -10.94 14.46
CA ARG A 38 -8.54 -10.37 13.53
C ARG A 38 -9.05 -11.53 12.69
N THR A 39 -10.34 -11.82 12.75
CA THR A 39 -10.95 -12.84 11.90
C THR A 39 -10.70 -12.43 10.45
N VAL A 40 -9.73 -13.06 9.80
CA VAL A 40 -9.40 -12.80 8.41
C VAL A 40 -10.54 -13.39 7.59
N PHE A 41 -11.49 -12.54 7.19
CA PHE A 41 -12.48 -12.95 6.20
C PHE A 41 -11.73 -13.45 4.97
N PRO A 42 -12.17 -14.56 4.34
CA PRO A 42 -11.50 -15.07 3.16
C PRO A 42 -11.52 -14.00 2.08
N PHE A 43 -10.35 -13.72 1.51
CA PHE A 43 -10.18 -12.78 0.41
C PHE A 43 -11.01 -13.22 -0.81
N SER A 44 -11.61 -12.26 -1.51
CA SER A 44 -12.27 -12.47 -2.81
C SER A 44 -11.93 -11.35 -3.77
N VAL A 45 -11.64 -11.69 -5.03
CA VAL A 45 -11.39 -10.72 -6.11
C VAL A 45 -12.53 -9.71 -6.26
N GLY A 46 -13.78 -10.09 -5.95
CA GLY A 46 -14.91 -9.16 -6.00
C GLY A 46 -14.73 -7.93 -5.09
N GLN A 47 -13.93 -8.03 -4.02
CA GLN A 47 -13.67 -6.94 -3.08
C GLN A 47 -12.77 -5.84 -3.67
N VAL A 48 -11.97 -6.15 -4.70
CA VAL A 48 -11.14 -5.16 -5.40
C VAL A 48 -11.84 -4.55 -6.62
N VAL A 49 -13.02 -5.05 -7.00
CA VAL A 49 -13.79 -4.56 -8.16
C VAL A 49 -14.94 -3.68 -7.69
N HIS A 50 -14.87 -2.38 -8.00
CA HIS A 50 -15.93 -1.45 -7.64
C HIS A 50 -17.24 -1.75 -8.41
N PRO A 51 -18.43 -1.56 -7.82
CA PRO A 51 -19.71 -1.84 -8.49
C PRO A 51 -19.92 -1.12 -9.82
N VAL A 52 -19.30 0.05 -10.01
CA VAL A 52 -19.31 0.76 -11.31
C VAL A 52 -18.55 -0.04 -12.36
N VAL A 53 -17.32 -0.48 -12.06
CA VAL A 53 -16.50 -1.28 -12.98
C VAL A 53 -17.14 -2.63 -13.27
N ALA A 54 -17.76 -3.26 -12.27
CA ALA A 54 -18.47 -4.53 -12.44
C ALA A 54 -19.64 -4.47 -13.44
N LYS A 55 -20.22 -3.28 -13.68
CA LYS A 55 -21.33 -3.07 -14.62
C LYS A 55 -20.87 -2.69 -16.03
N LEU A 56 -19.61 -2.29 -16.20
CA LEU A 56 -19.04 -1.91 -17.48
C LEU A 56 -18.67 -3.16 -18.30
N PRO A 57 -18.67 -3.07 -19.64
CA PRO A 57 -18.08 -4.12 -20.46
C PRO A 57 -16.59 -4.28 -20.17
N THR A 58 -16.04 -5.42 -20.57
CA THR A 58 -14.59 -5.66 -20.59
C THR A 58 -13.88 -4.50 -21.32
N PRO A 59 -12.76 -3.97 -20.79
CA PRO A 59 -12.03 -2.90 -21.45
C PRO A 59 -11.42 -3.39 -22.77
N ASP A 60 -11.48 -2.53 -23.79
CA ASP A 60 -10.91 -2.81 -25.11
C ASP A 60 -9.38 -2.67 -25.08
N PHE A 61 -8.68 -3.42 -25.92
CA PHE A 61 -7.24 -3.23 -26.10
C PHE A 61 -6.97 -2.13 -27.12
N VAL A 62 -6.04 -1.24 -26.80
CA VAL A 62 -5.54 -0.21 -27.71
C VAL A 62 -4.09 -0.56 -28.05
N ASP A 63 -3.83 -1.01 -29.27
CA ASP A 63 -2.52 -1.53 -29.65
C ASP A 63 -1.46 -0.42 -29.78
N GLU A 64 -1.87 0.84 -29.93
CA GLU A 64 -1.00 2.02 -29.96
C GLU A 64 -0.52 2.44 -28.57
N ILE A 65 -1.22 2.06 -27.50
CA ILE A 65 -0.87 2.38 -26.12
C ILE A 65 -0.11 1.19 -25.54
N VAL A 66 1.22 1.29 -25.52
CA VAL A 66 2.11 0.19 -25.14
C VAL A 66 2.96 0.58 -23.94
N SER A 67 3.02 -0.29 -22.94
CA SER A 67 3.90 -0.09 -21.79
C SER A 67 5.31 -0.62 -22.07
N ILE A 68 6.26 -0.15 -21.28
CA ILE A 68 7.59 -0.77 -21.23
C ILE A 68 7.47 -2.23 -20.76
N PRO A 69 8.30 -3.15 -21.27
CA PRO A 69 8.29 -4.53 -20.79
C PRO A 69 8.56 -4.59 -19.28
N MET A 70 7.68 -5.28 -18.55
CA MET A 70 7.80 -5.51 -17.11
C MET A 70 7.73 -7.01 -16.80
N ALA A 71 8.39 -7.43 -15.73
CA ALA A 71 8.22 -8.77 -15.18
C ALA A 71 6.79 -8.93 -14.67
N ILE A 72 6.06 -9.92 -15.20
CA ILE A 72 4.69 -10.25 -14.81
C ILE A 72 4.57 -11.76 -14.74
N SER A 73 4.45 -12.30 -13.54
CA SER A 73 4.16 -13.70 -13.28
C SER A 73 2.66 -13.91 -13.32
N SER A 74 2.19 -14.58 -14.36
CA SER A 74 0.81 -15.04 -14.45
C SER A 74 0.74 -16.36 -15.20
N GLY A 75 -0.20 -17.21 -14.80
CA GLY A 75 -0.54 -18.41 -15.56
C GLY A 75 -1.34 -18.10 -16.84
N SER A 76 -1.88 -16.89 -16.96
CA SER A 76 -2.74 -16.47 -18.07
C SER A 76 -2.03 -15.40 -18.92
N PRO A 77 -1.67 -15.70 -20.18
CA PRO A 77 -1.11 -14.71 -21.09
C PRO A 77 -2.03 -13.50 -21.28
N LEU A 78 -3.35 -13.71 -21.23
CA LEU A 78 -4.33 -12.64 -21.34
C LEU A 78 -4.35 -11.75 -20.08
N ALA A 79 -4.17 -12.33 -18.88
CA ALA A 79 -4.02 -11.53 -17.66
C ALA A 79 -2.76 -10.65 -17.75
N SER A 80 -1.62 -11.22 -18.16
CA SER A 80 -0.40 -10.44 -18.40
C SER A 80 -0.60 -9.32 -19.42
N ARG A 81 -1.37 -9.57 -20.50
CA ARG A 81 -1.70 -8.54 -21.50
C ARG A 81 -2.55 -7.41 -20.89
N HIS A 82 -3.54 -7.73 -20.07
CA HIS A 82 -4.32 -6.72 -19.35
C HIS A 82 -3.44 -5.91 -18.39
N VAL A 83 -2.53 -6.55 -17.63
CA VAL A 83 -1.59 -5.83 -16.77
C VAL A 83 -0.74 -4.86 -17.59
N LEU A 84 -0.17 -5.27 -18.72
CA LEU A 84 0.63 -4.39 -19.58
C LEU A 84 -0.18 -3.20 -20.12
N GLN A 85 -1.41 -3.43 -20.60
CA GLN A 85 -2.28 -2.34 -21.08
C GLN A 85 -2.66 -1.38 -19.94
N GLY A 86 -2.92 -1.90 -18.73
CA GLY A 86 -3.18 -1.09 -17.55
C GLY A 86 -1.99 -0.19 -17.17
N LEU A 87 -0.78 -0.73 -17.23
CA LEU A 87 0.45 0.05 -16.98
C LEU A 87 0.67 1.13 -18.04
N ALA A 88 0.36 0.83 -19.31
CA ALA A 88 0.42 1.79 -20.38
C ALA A 88 -0.58 2.94 -20.16
N HIS A 89 -1.78 2.64 -19.67
CA HIS A 89 -2.77 3.64 -19.29
C HIS A 89 -2.35 4.48 -18.07
N ILE A 90 -1.70 3.91 -17.06
CA ILE A 90 -1.10 4.72 -15.96
C ILE A 90 -0.11 5.73 -16.54
N GLN A 91 0.77 5.30 -17.45
CA GLN A 91 1.76 6.18 -18.08
C GLN A 91 1.10 7.28 -18.93
N ALA A 92 -0.09 7.02 -19.48
CA ALA A 92 -0.92 7.99 -20.19
C ALA A 92 -1.84 8.83 -19.28
N ALA A 93 -1.76 8.66 -17.96
CA ALA A 93 -2.65 9.29 -16.96
C ALA A 93 -4.16 8.95 -17.16
N TRP A 94 -4.45 7.74 -17.65
CA TRP A 94 -5.81 7.20 -17.82
C TRP A 94 -6.12 6.19 -16.72
N ASP A 95 -6.06 6.66 -15.47
CA ASP A 95 -6.08 5.81 -14.28
C ASP A 95 -7.33 4.93 -14.14
N PHE A 96 -8.51 5.45 -14.53
CA PHE A 96 -9.74 4.66 -14.47
C PHE A 96 -9.73 3.50 -15.48
N GLU A 97 -9.19 3.72 -16.68
CA GLU A 97 -9.07 2.66 -17.68
C GLU A 97 -8.01 1.64 -17.25
N ALA A 98 -6.89 2.10 -16.68
CA ALA A 98 -5.90 1.24 -16.08
C ALA A 98 -6.52 0.31 -15.01
N TYR A 99 -7.31 0.89 -14.10
CA TYR A 99 -8.03 0.15 -13.08
C TYR A 99 -8.96 -0.94 -13.66
N ARG A 100 -9.67 -0.64 -14.75
CA ARG A 100 -10.52 -1.64 -15.45
C ARG A 100 -9.69 -2.80 -15.99
N HIS A 101 -8.54 -2.54 -16.61
CA HIS A 101 -7.65 -3.60 -17.10
C HIS A 101 -7.12 -4.47 -15.95
N PHE A 102 -6.67 -3.88 -14.85
CA PHE A 102 -6.20 -4.67 -13.70
C PHE A 102 -7.31 -5.51 -13.08
N CYS A 103 -8.55 -4.99 -12.99
CA CYS A 103 -9.70 -5.79 -12.55
C CYS A 103 -9.92 -7.01 -13.44
N GLU A 104 -9.80 -6.86 -14.76
CA GLU A 104 -9.95 -7.98 -15.68
C GLU A 104 -8.80 -8.99 -15.56
N ALA A 105 -7.56 -8.50 -15.38
CA ALA A 105 -6.41 -9.37 -15.09
C ALA A 105 -6.66 -10.24 -13.86
N LEU A 106 -7.24 -9.69 -12.79
CA LEU A 106 -7.53 -10.43 -11.55
C LEU A 106 -8.70 -11.42 -11.67
N LYS A 107 -9.64 -11.20 -12.58
CA LYS A 107 -10.66 -12.23 -12.90
C LYS A 107 -10.02 -13.45 -13.57
N LEU A 108 -8.98 -13.22 -14.36
CA LEU A 108 -8.26 -14.26 -15.10
C LEU A 108 -7.19 -14.95 -14.24
N ASP A 109 -6.50 -14.20 -13.39
CA ASP A 109 -5.48 -14.70 -12.46
C ASP A 109 -5.58 -13.97 -11.10
N PRO A 110 -6.32 -14.56 -10.14
CA PRO A 110 -6.52 -13.99 -8.81
C PRO A 110 -5.26 -13.78 -7.98
N ASP A 111 -4.14 -14.43 -8.34
CA ASP A 111 -2.87 -14.35 -7.63
C ASP A 111 -1.83 -13.49 -8.38
N CYS A 112 -2.24 -12.79 -9.44
CA CYS A 112 -1.34 -11.89 -10.19
C CYS A 112 -0.96 -10.66 -9.33
N LEU A 113 0.20 -10.73 -8.67
CA LEU A 113 0.75 -9.68 -7.81
C LEU A 113 0.75 -8.31 -8.51
N MET A 114 1.20 -8.28 -9.77
CA MET A 114 1.34 -7.04 -10.54
C MET A 114 0.02 -6.36 -10.87
N ALA A 115 -1.09 -7.09 -10.94
CA ALA A 115 -2.40 -6.48 -11.10
C ALA A 115 -2.85 -5.74 -9.82
N TYR A 116 -2.62 -6.32 -8.63
CA TYR A 116 -2.89 -5.64 -7.36
C TYR A 116 -2.01 -4.40 -7.16
N TRP A 117 -0.72 -4.50 -7.51
CA TRP A 117 0.19 -3.36 -7.52
C TRP A 117 -0.30 -2.25 -8.45
N GLY A 118 -0.73 -2.61 -9.67
CA GLY A 118 -1.32 -1.68 -10.63
C GLY A 118 -2.58 -0.97 -10.12
N ILE A 119 -3.47 -1.68 -9.42
CA ILE A 119 -4.64 -1.05 -8.75
C ILE A 119 -4.19 -0.08 -7.67
N GLY A 120 -3.15 -0.43 -6.90
CA GLY A 120 -2.55 0.43 -5.89
C GLY A 120 -2.06 1.77 -6.45
N LEU A 121 -1.46 1.74 -7.63
CA LEU A 121 -1.00 2.93 -8.37
C LEU A 121 -2.16 3.71 -9.00
N ALA A 122 -3.02 3.04 -9.78
CA ALA A 122 -4.12 3.68 -10.51
C ALA A 122 -5.09 4.41 -9.58
N LEU A 123 -5.26 3.93 -8.35
CA LEU A 123 -6.19 4.53 -7.38
C LEU A 123 -5.48 5.38 -6.32
N ALA A 124 -4.21 5.75 -6.51
CA ALA A 124 -3.40 6.42 -5.48
C ALA A 124 -3.88 7.84 -5.11
N ALA A 125 -4.68 8.49 -5.97
CA ALA A 125 -5.21 9.82 -5.68
C ALA A 125 -6.02 9.83 -4.37
N PRO A 126 -5.77 10.79 -3.46
CA PRO A 126 -6.52 10.88 -2.21
C PRO A 126 -7.99 11.27 -2.48
N ASN A 127 -8.89 10.86 -1.57
CA ASN A 127 -10.32 11.20 -1.60
C ASN A 127 -11.09 10.74 -2.85
N ASN A 128 -10.70 9.62 -3.47
CA ASN A 128 -11.51 8.98 -4.50
C ASN A 128 -12.51 7.97 -3.90
N GLU A 129 -13.59 7.70 -4.61
CA GLU A 129 -14.63 6.72 -4.26
C GLU A 129 -14.11 5.27 -4.25
N PHE A 130 -12.92 5.03 -4.80
CA PHE A 130 -12.29 3.72 -4.92
C PHE A 130 -11.31 3.40 -3.78
N THR A 131 -11.28 4.22 -2.72
CA THR A 131 -10.33 4.10 -1.61
C THR A 131 -10.38 2.70 -0.98
N GLN A 132 -11.56 2.11 -0.85
CA GLN A 132 -11.71 0.75 -0.32
C GLN A 132 -11.06 -0.30 -1.22
N GLN A 133 -11.31 -0.25 -2.53
CA GLN A 133 -10.75 -1.19 -3.50
C GLN A 133 -9.22 -1.10 -3.52
N ARG A 134 -8.66 0.11 -3.43
CA ARG A 134 -7.22 0.31 -3.27
C ARG A 134 -6.69 -0.36 -2.01
N GLN A 135 -7.32 -0.14 -0.86
CA GLN A 135 -6.88 -0.71 0.41
C GLN A 135 -6.87 -2.24 0.36
N VAL A 136 -7.93 -2.85 -0.19
CA VAL A 136 -8.02 -4.31 -0.35
C VAL A 136 -6.94 -4.80 -1.30
N ALA A 137 -6.72 -4.13 -2.43
CA ALA A 137 -5.69 -4.52 -3.39
C ALA A 137 -4.28 -4.45 -2.79
N VAL A 138 -3.94 -3.36 -2.08
CA VAL A 138 -2.64 -3.21 -1.43
C VAL A 138 -2.44 -4.24 -0.32
N MET A 139 -3.48 -4.54 0.46
CA MET A 139 -3.40 -5.60 1.48
C MET A 139 -3.14 -6.96 0.84
N ARG A 140 -3.89 -7.30 -0.22
CA ARG A 140 -3.71 -8.55 -0.94
C ARG A 140 -2.35 -8.62 -1.63
N MET A 141 -1.85 -7.51 -2.15
CA MET A 141 -0.51 -7.43 -2.71
C MET A 141 0.53 -7.81 -1.66
N ILE A 142 0.48 -7.22 -0.46
CA ILE A 142 1.40 -7.53 0.65
C ILE A 142 1.35 -9.01 1.03
N GLU A 143 0.15 -9.61 1.09
CA GLU A 143 -0.01 -11.05 1.34
C GLU A 143 0.68 -11.92 0.28
N LEU A 144 0.70 -11.46 -0.98
CA LEU A 144 1.21 -12.21 -2.12
C LEU A 144 2.72 -12.04 -2.36
N ILE A 145 3.37 -11.01 -1.82
CA ILE A 145 4.80 -10.70 -2.07
C ILE A 145 5.67 -11.94 -1.84
N ASP A 146 5.52 -12.59 -0.69
CA ASP A 146 6.31 -13.77 -0.31
C ASP A 146 5.51 -15.09 -0.40
N ALA A 147 4.32 -15.05 -0.98
CA ALA A 147 3.48 -16.23 -1.11
C ALA A 147 4.05 -17.22 -2.14
N THR A 148 3.81 -18.51 -1.88
CA THR A 148 4.18 -19.61 -2.76
C THR A 148 2.94 -20.34 -3.25
N ARG A 149 3.07 -21.00 -4.39
CA ARG A 149 2.09 -21.94 -4.94
C ARG A 149 2.76 -23.27 -5.26
N GLU A 150 1.99 -24.34 -5.24
CA GLU A 150 2.49 -25.65 -5.61
C GLU A 150 2.41 -25.86 -7.13
N VAL A 151 3.55 -26.15 -7.75
CA VAL A 151 3.65 -26.51 -9.17
C VAL A 151 4.45 -27.80 -9.26
N GLN A 152 3.82 -28.88 -9.75
CA GLN A 152 4.44 -30.20 -9.90
C GLN A 152 5.09 -30.72 -8.60
N GLY A 153 4.42 -30.56 -7.45
CA GLY A 153 4.93 -31.03 -6.15
C GLY A 153 6.03 -30.16 -5.55
N LYS A 154 6.37 -29.02 -6.16
CA LYS A 154 7.34 -28.05 -5.63
C LYS A 154 6.63 -26.76 -5.28
N GLN A 155 6.95 -26.20 -4.11
CA GLN A 155 6.55 -24.83 -3.80
C GLN A 155 7.43 -23.87 -4.58
N VAL A 156 6.79 -23.01 -5.37
CA VAL A 156 7.44 -21.94 -6.14
C VAL A 156 6.84 -20.60 -5.74
N PRO A 157 7.61 -19.51 -5.72
CA PRO A 157 7.07 -18.17 -5.46
C PRO A 157 5.97 -17.82 -6.48
N ILE A 158 4.94 -17.11 -6.02
CA ILE A 158 3.90 -16.58 -6.90
C ILE A 158 4.47 -15.49 -7.82
N ALA A 159 5.33 -14.64 -7.28
CA ALA A 159 5.97 -13.53 -7.98
C ALA A 159 7.49 -13.68 -8.03
N THR A 160 8.12 -13.14 -9.07
CA THR A 160 9.58 -13.06 -9.16
C THR A 160 10.14 -12.03 -8.19
N LYS A 161 11.45 -12.11 -7.90
CA LYS A 161 12.14 -11.10 -7.08
C LYS A 161 11.97 -9.67 -7.61
N MET A 162 11.91 -9.51 -8.92
CA MET A 162 11.73 -8.20 -9.55
C MET A 162 10.32 -7.63 -9.25
N GLU A 163 9.30 -8.46 -9.35
CA GLU A 163 7.92 -8.07 -9.00
C GLU A 163 7.77 -7.76 -7.51
N GLN A 164 8.41 -8.55 -6.64
CA GLN A 164 8.46 -8.26 -5.21
C GLN A 164 9.08 -6.89 -4.92
N GLN A 165 10.16 -6.54 -5.62
CA GLN A 165 10.79 -5.23 -5.48
C GLN A 165 9.87 -4.08 -5.92
N TYR A 166 9.09 -4.27 -6.99
CA TYR A 166 8.08 -3.28 -7.39
C TYR A 166 7.00 -3.10 -6.32
N ALA A 167 6.49 -4.21 -5.78
CA ALA A 167 5.45 -4.19 -4.75
C ALA A 167 5.91 -3.53 -3.45
N LEU A 168 7.17 -3.74 -3.05
CA LEU A 168 7.76 -3.11 -1.85
C LEU A 168 8.08 -1.61 -2.02
N ALA A 169 8.09 -1.11 -3.26
CA ALA A 169 8.34 0.30 -3.55
C ALA A 169 7.06 1.16 -3.64
N LEU A 170 5.88 0.54 -3.49
CA LEU A 170 4.55 1.19 -3.52
C LEU A 170 4.24 1.90 -2.19
#